data_AF-A0A9D0LYP3-F1
#
_entry.id   AF-A0A9D0LYP3-F1
#
_cell.length_a   1.000
_cell.length_b   1.000
_cell.length_c   1.000
_cell.angle_alpha   90.00
_cell.angle_beta   90.00
_cell.angle_gamma   90.00
#
_symmetry.space_group_name_H-M   'P 1'
#
loop_
_entity.id
_entity.type
_entity.pdbx_description
1 polymer ?
#
loop_
_entity_poly.entity_id
_entity_poly.type
_entity_poly.pdbx_seq_one_letter_code
_entity_poly.pdbx_strand_id
1 'polypeptide(L)' 'MVTVKLEKECGCFKDARNIESSKSFEDKDAAMLYAKGMCRTINEEFCGKHFFRPSDTADDEVMIKVIAR' A
#
# COMPACT_ATOMS: atom_id res chain seq x y z
N MET A 1 -2.25 -0.08 17.50
CA MET A 1 -1.84 -1.09 16.49
C MET A 1 -2.45 -0.67 15.18
N VAL A 2 -1.63 -0.36 14.19
CA VAL A 2 -2.04 0.22 12.92
C VAL A 2 -1.93 -0.81 11.81
N THR A 3 -3.01 -1.02 11.08
CA THR A 3 -3.01 -2.02 9.98
C THR A 3 -2.93 -1.34 8.63
N VAL A 4 -1.89 -1.66 7.88
CA VAL A 4 -1.76 -1.28 6.47
C VAL A 4 -2.49 -2.33 5.63
N LYS A 5 -3.38 -1.89 4.74
CA LYS A 5 -4.10 -2.73 3.77
C LYS A 5 -4.05 -2.11 2.38
N LEU A 6 -3.90 -2.92 1.34
CA LEU A 6 -4.14 -2.48 -0.04
C LEU A 6 -5.65 -2.52 -0.36
N GLU A 7 -6.17 -1.42 -0.92
CA GLU A 7 -7.58 -1.31 -1.33
C GLU A 7 -7.90 -2.16 -2.57
N LYS A 8 -6.95 -2.23 -3.52
CA LYS A 8 -7.07 -3.06 -4.71
C LYS A 8 -5.75 -3.76 -4.99
N GLU A 9 -5.79 -5.08 -4.98
CA GLU A 9 -4.78 -5.92 -5.61
C GLU A 9 -4.94 -5.74 -7.13
N CYS A 10 -4.16 -4.83 -7.72
CA CYS A 10 -4.04 -4.76 -9.17
C CYS A 10 -3.59 -6.14 -9.68
N GLY A 11 -3.98 -6.55 -10.89
CA GLY A 11 -3.52 -7.84 -11.46
C GLY A 11 -2.00 -7.97 -11.41
N CYS A 12 -1.27 -6.87 -11.57
CA CYS A 12 0.18 -6.88 -11.44
C CYS A 12 0.65 -7.16 -9.99
N PHE A 13 -0.08 -6.71 -8.97
CA PHE A 13 0.20 -7.05 -7.56
C PHE A 13 0.08 -8.56 -7.29
N LYS A 14 -0.77 -9.29 -8.04
CA LYS A 14 -0.86 -10.77 -7.96
C LYS A 14 0.33 -11.48 -8.60
N ASP A 15 0.97 -10.89 -9.60
CA ASP A 15 2.23 -11.40 -10.17
C ASP A 15 3.42 -11.20 -9.22
N ALA A 16 3.31 -10.22 -8.32
CA ALA A 16 4.23 -9.99 -7.21
C ALA A 16 4.06 -11.07 -6.12
N ARG A 17 4.46 -12.31 -6.43
CA ARG A 17 4.22 -13.54 -5.67
C ARG A 17 4.70 -13.56 -4.20
N ASN A 18 5.22 -12.45 -3.67
CA ASN A 18 5.81 -12.33 -2.32
C ASN A 18 5.43 -11.04 -1.56
N ILE A 19 4.43 -10.29 -2.01
CA ILE A 19 4.03 -9.06 -1.33
C ILE A 19 2.73 -9.30 -0.55
N GLU A 20 2.81 -9.25 0.78
CA GLU A 20 1.64 -9.34 1.65
C GLU A 20 0.77 -8.09 1.47
N SER A 21 -0.52 -8.28 1.15
CA SER A 21 -1.48 -7.20 0.93
C SER A 21 -1.90 -6.47 2.21
N SER A 22 -1.62 -7.05 3.37
CA SER A 22 -1.90 -6.48 4.68
C SER A 22 -0.73 -6.67 5.65
N LYS A 23 -0.35 -5.61 6.37
CA LYS A 23 0.67 -5.68 7.40
C LYS A 23 0.34 -4.77 8.58
N SER A 24 0.43 -5.30 9.79
CA SER A 24 0.16 -4.56 11.02
C SER A 24 1.45 -4.07 11.69
N PHE A 25 1.40 -2.86 12.25
CA PHE A 25 2.48 -2.18 12.95
C PHE A 25 1.98 -1.68 14.31
N GLU A 26 2.88 -1.41 15.24
CA GLU A 26 2.49 -0.81 16.53
C GLU A 26 2.24 0.69 16.38
N ASP A 27 3.08 1.38 15.59
CA ASP A 27 3.05 2.82 15.36
C ASP A 27 2.47 3.23 14.00
N LYS A 28 1.72 4.34 14.01
CA LYS A 28 1.13 4.95 12.80
C LYS A 28 2.20 5.51 11.86
N ASP A 29 3.27 6.06 12.40
CA ASP A 29 4.43 6.53 11.62
C ASP A 29 5.12 5.38 10.89
N ALA A 30 5.37 4.25 11.58
CA ALA A 30 5.97 3.07 10.97
C ALA A 30 5.08 2.48 9.86
N ALA A 31 3.78 2.36 10.11
CA ALA A 31 2.80 1.92 9.12
C ALA A 31 2.77 2.83 7.89
N MET A 32 2.76 4.14 8.10
CA MET A 32 2.70 5.12 7.02
C MET A 32 4.00 5.20 6.22
N LEU A 33 5.15 5.05 6.88
CA LEU A 33 6.45 4.96 6.23
C LEU A 33 6.55 3.70 5.35
N TYR A 34 6.13 2.56 5.89
CA TYR A 34 6.08 1.31 5.14
C TYR A 34 5.16 1.44 3.92
N ALA A 35 3.94 1.96 4.11
CA ALA A 35 2.98 2.15 3.04
C ALA A 35 3.51 3.09 1.94
N LYS A 36 4.21 4.18 2.30
CA LYS A 36 4.88 5.07 1.33
C LYS A 36 5.98 4.36 0.55
N GLY A 37 6.84 3.61 1.23
CA GLY A 37 7.92 2.84 0.58
C GLY A 37 7.35 1.81 -0.40
N MET A 38 6.32 1.09 0.04
CA MET A 38 5.60 0.12 -0.77
C MET A 38 4.95 0.78 -2.00
N CYS A 39 4.24 1.90 -1.82
CA CYS A 39 3.68 2.65 -2.94
C CYS A 39 4.75 3.11 -3.93
N ARG A 40 5.93 3.52 -3.44
CA ARG A 40 7.04 3.95 -4.29
C ARG A 40 7.60 2.78 -5.10
N THR A 41 7.91 1.66 -4.45
CA THR A 41 8.33 0.43 -5.14
C THR A 41 7.29 -0.01 -6.16
N ILE A 42 6.01 0.00 -5.81
CA ILE A 42 4.95 -0.38 -6.73
C ILE A 42 4.84 0.63 -7.90
N ASN A 43 4.89 1.93 -7.64
CA ASN A 43 4.82 2.93 -8.71
C ASN A 43 6.01 2.92 -9.66
N GLU A 44 7.21 2.59 -9.15
CA GLU A 44 8.44 2.53 -9.95
C GLU A 44 8.62 1.18 -10.67
N GLU A 45 8.31 0.06 -10.02
CA GLU A 45 8.49 -1.28 -10.60
C GLU A 45 7.24 -1.87 -11.28
N PHE A 46 6.02 -1.44 -10.90
CA PHE A 46 4.79 -1.99 -11.48
C PHE A 46 4.15 -1.07 -12.51
N CYS A 47 3.70 -1.68 -13.61
CA CYS A 47 2.73 -1.22 -14.64
C CYS A 47 2.96 0.17 -15.29
N GLY A 48 3.61 1.14 -14.63
CA GLY A 48 3.81 2.53 -15.05
C GLY A 48 2.52 3.34 -15.23
N LYS A 49 1.34 2.71 -15.06
CA LYS A 49 0.02 3.27 -15.39
C LYS A 49 -0.87 3.51 -14.18
N HIS A 50 -0.74 2.70 -13.14
CA HIS A 50 -1.54 2.81 -11.92
C HIS A 50 -0.66 3.39 -10.82
N PHE A 51 -1.03 4.55 -10.27
CA PHE A 51 -0.34 5.11 -9.13
C PHE A 51 -1.00 4.63 -7.83
N PHE A 52 -0.19 4.34 -6.84
CA PHE A 52 -0.61 3.96 -5.49
C PHE A 52 -0.26 5.07 -4.51
N ARG A 53 -1.16 5.34 -3.57
CA ARG A 53 -0.97 6.34 -2.54
C ARG A 53 -1.53 5.85 -1.20
N PRO A 54 -0.78 6.00 -0.09
CA PRO A 54 -1.29 5.69 1.23
C PRO A 54 -2.28 6.77 1.67
N SER A 55 -3.37 6.33 2.28
CA SER A 55 -4.42 7.13 2.90
C SER A 55 -4.58 6.63 4.33
N ASP A 56 -4.32 7.50 5.30
CA ASP A 56 -4.71 7.22 6.68
C ASP A 56 -6.23 7.26 6.81
N THR A 57 -6.77 6.30 7.55
CA THR A 57 -8.15 6.28 8.01
C THR A 57 -8.16 6.67 9.49
N ALA A 58 -9.28 7.20 9.96
CA ALA A 58 -9.44 7.64 11.35
C ALA A 58 -9.23 6.50 12.38
N ASP A 59 -9.43 5.25 11.97
CA ASP A 59 -9.53 4.05 12.83
C ASP A 59 -8.23 3.23 12.95
N ASP A 60 -7.07 3.88 13.07
CA ASP A 60 -5.77 3.17 13.11
C ASP A 60 -5.56 2.21 11.92
N GLU A 61 -6.09 2.57 10.75
CA GLU A 61 -5.93 1.82 9.51
C GLU A 61 -5.29 2.71 8.45
N VAL A 62 -4.32 2.17 7.71
CA VAL A 62 -3.69 2.83 6.57
C VAL A 62 -4.09 2.06 5.33
N MET A 63 -4.85 2.69 4.45
CA MET A 63 -5.27 2.11 3.19
C MET A 63 -4.42 2.63 2.05
N ILE A 64 -3.77 1.74 1.30
CA ILE A 64 -3.10 2.06 0.06
C ILE A 64 -4.16 2.03 -1.05
N LYS A 65 -4.53 3.21 -1.53
CA LYS A 65 -5.51 3.39 -2.59
C LYS A 65 -4.82 3.49 -3.94
N VAL A 66 -5.47 2.94 -4.97
CA VAL A 66 -5.02 3.12 -6.34
C VAL A 66 -5.65 4.39 -6.91
N ILE A 67 -4.82 5.35 -7.26
CA ILE A 67 -5.17 6.53 -8.04
C ILE A 67 -4.80 6.22 -9.49
N ALA A 68 -5.76 5.64 -10.21
CA ALA A 68 -5.68 5.53 -11.66
C ALA A 68 -5.82 6.94 -12.27
N ARG A 69 -5.01 7.25 -13.27
CA ARG A 69 -5.16 8.45 -14.08
C ARG A 69 -6.10 8.19 -15.25
#